data_AF-A0A5J4PMA4-F1
#
_entry.id   AF-A0A5J4PMA4-F1
#
_cell.length_a   1.000
_cell.length_b   1.000
_cell.length_c   1.000
_cell.angle_alpha   90.00
_cell.angle_beta   90.00
_cell.angle_gamma   90.00
#
_symmetry.space_group_name_H-M   'P 1'
#
loop_
_entity.id
_entity.type
_entity.pdbx_description
1 polymer ?
#
loop_
_entity_poly.entity_id
_entity_poly.type
_entity_poly.pdbx_seq_one_letter_code
_entity_poly.pdbx_strand_id
1 'polypeptide(L)'
;MKQYLILLLLVFPVSAQRSYATKKPAQPLMVNYLTCNAATGESIVTPTELNPGKTAIIVIDMWNYHWCMTASERVSAMVPRMNAVLDAARNIGIQVIWNPTDVVTSYSGYPQYERAIAVEHRHAPEIREPLVTKFTARMGRCMCGQGFHCTVNYGHDSMHPELNIADNDLISSSTDEIYILLWIIV
;
A
#
# COMPACT_ATOMS: atom_id res chain seq x y z
N MET A 1 -8.99 1.85 -63.01
CA MET A 1 -9.91 2.21 -61.91
C MET A 1 -9.44 1.52 -60.64
N LYS A 2 -9.06 2.34 -59.65
CA LYS A 2 -8.66 2.11 -58.24
C LYS A 2 -8.31 0.67 -57.78
N GLN A 3 -7.00 0.42 -57.61
CA GLN A 3 -6.48 -0.62 -56.72
C GLN A 3 -6.66 -0.15 -55.26
N TYR A 4 -7.42 -0.90 -54.48
CA TYR A 4 -7.56 -0.68 -53.04
C TYR A 4 -6.43 -1.42 -52.33
N LEU A 5 -5.44 -0.66 -51.84
CA LEU A 5 -4.40 -1.16 -50.94
C LEU A 5 -5.04 -1.29 -49.54
N ILE A 6 -5.45 -2.49 -49.16
CA ILE A 6 -5.91 -2.79 -47.80
C ILE A 6 -4.66 -2.85 -46.90
N LEU A 7 -4.43 -1.78 -46.16
CA LEU A 7 -3.40 -1.70 -45.14
C LEU A 7 -3.88 -2.48 -43.91
N LEU A 8 -3.52 -3.76 -43.82
CA LEU A 8 -3.69 -4.57 -42.61
C LEU A 8 -2.73 -4.05 -41.54
N LEU A 9 -3.22 -3.15 -40.68
CA LEU A 9 -2.56 -2.79 -39.44
C LEU A 9 -2.60 -4.00 -38.51
N LEU A 10 -1.54 -4.81 -38.56
CA LEU A 10 -1.24 -5.79 -37.53
C LEU A 10 -0.90 -5.03 -36.25
N VAL A 11 -1.91 -4.78 -35.44
CA VAL A 11 -1.73 -4.39 -34.04
C VAL A 11 -1.20 -5.64 -33.34
N PHE A 12 0.12 -5.81 -33.36
CA PHE A 12 0.74 -6.73 -32.41
C PHE A 12 0.32 -6.24 -31.03
N PRO A 13 -0.35 -7.07 -30.19
CA PRO A 13 -0.41 -6.74 -28.79
C PRO A 13 1.06 -6.66 -28.39
N VAL A 14 1.51 -5.43 -28.09
CA VAL A 14 2.69 -5.26 -27.26
C VAL A 14 2.32 -6.04 -26.02
N SER A 15 2.77 -7.29 -25.93
CA SER A 15 2.89 -7.96 -24.66
C SER A 15 3.65 -6.95 -23.84
N ALA A 16 2.93 -6.27 -22.94
CA ALA A 16 3.51 -5.29 -22.05
C ALA A 16 4.59 -6.06 -21.30
N GLN A 17 5.80 -6.02 -21.84
CA GLN A 17 6.94 -6.66 -21.25
C GLN A 17 7.05 -5.96 -19.91
N ARG A 18 6.78 -6.79 -18.92
CA ARG A 18 6.49 -6.50 -17.54
C ARG A 18 7.70 -5.84 -16.90
N SER A 19 7.89 -4.57 -17.21
CA SER A 19 8.96 -3.78 -16.64
C SER A 19 8.41 -3.16 -15.37
N TYR A 20 8.16 -3.99 -14.35
CA TYR A 20 8.39 -3.48 -13.01
C TYR A 20 9.87 -3.10 -13.03
N ALA A 21 10.18 -1.84 -12.74
CA ALA A 21 11.55 -1.38 -12.66
C ALA A 21 12.22 -2.14 -11.51
N THR A 22 12.72 -3.33 -11.80
CA THR A 22 13.53 -4.11 -10.87
C THR A 22 14.89 -3.42 -10.84
N LYS A 23 14.98 -2.35 -10.03
CA LYS A 23 16.27 -2.02 -9.43
C LYS A 23 16.82 -3.34 -8.91
N LYS A 24 18.05 -3.70 -9.32
CA LYS A 24 18.74 -4.90 -8.83
C LYS A 24 18.56 -4.92 -7.31
N PRO A 25 17.91 -5.94 -6.74
CA PRO A 25 17.59 -5.95 -5.31
C PRO A 25 18.89 -5.76 -4.54
N ALA A 26 18.87 -4.86 -3.56
CA ALA A 26 20.02 -4.65 -2.71
C ALA A 26 20.40 -5.95 -1.98
N GLN A 27 21.62 -5.98 -1.45
CA GLN A 27 22.06 -7.04 -0.55
C GLN A 27 20.97 -7.32 0.51
N PRO A 28 20.75 -8.59 0.90
CA PRO A 28 19.77 -8.92 1.92
C PRO A 28 19.98 -8.10 3.20
N LEU A 29 18.89 -7.61 3.79
CA LEU A 29 18.91 -6.80 4.99
C LEU A 29 18.74 -7.70 6.21
N MET A 30 19.66 -7.62 7.17
CA MET A 30 19.47 -8.28 8.47
C MET A 30 18.55 -7.44 9.35
N VAL A 31 17.42 -8.03 9.74
CA VAL A 31 16.43 -7.43 10.64
C VAL A 31 16.21 -8.32 11.86
N ASN A 32 15.72 -7.74 12.94
CA ASN A 32 15.38 -8.48 14.16
C ASN A 32 13.87 -8.64 14.25
N TYR A 33 13.38 -9.87 14.08
CA TYR A 33 11.97 -10.18 14.32
C TYR A 33 11.73 -10.32 15.82
N LEU A 34 10.78 -9.54 16.32
CA LEU A 34 10.34 -9.56 17.70
C LEU A 34 9.07 -10.39 17.79
N THR A 35 9.17 -11.54 18.42
CA THR A 35 8.01 -12.36 18.80
C THR A 35 7.89 -12.42 20.32
N CYS A 36 6.71 -12.75 20.81
CA CYS A 36 6.46 -12.91 22.24
C CYS A 36 6.18 -14.38 22.54
N ASN A 37 6.86 -14.94 23.54
CA ASN A 37 6.53 -16.26 24.04
C ASN A 37 5.13 -16.22 24.66
N ALA A 38 4.19 -16.98 24.09
CA ALA A 38 2.79 -16.97 24.52
C ALA A 38 2.57 -17.44 25.97
N ALA A 39 3.48 -18.23 26.54
CA ALA A 39 3.37 -18.74 27.91
C ALA A 39 4.06 -17.82 28.94
N THR A 40 5.23 -17.29 28.61
CA THR A 40 6.06 -16.53 29.57
C THR A 40 5.97 -15.02 29.40
N GLY A 41 5.48 -14.53 28.25
CA GLY A 41 5.50 -13.11 27.90
C GLY A 41 6.89 -12.57 27.53
N GLU A 42 7.90 -13.43 27.48
CA GLU A 42 9.27 -13.04 27.16
C GLU A 42 9.40 -12.65 25.68
N SER A 43 10.14 -11.57 25.41
CA SER A 43 10.44 -11.13 24.05
C SER A 43 11.56 -11.99 23.45
N ILE A 44 11.28 -12.63 22.34
CA ILE A 44 12.24 -13.43 21.57
C ILE A 44 12.68 -12.59 20.37
N VAL A 45 14.00 -12.37 20.27
CA VAL A 45 14.62 -11.66 19.16
C VAL A 45 15.23 -12.68 18.20
N THR A 46 14.74 -12.72 16.96
CA THR A 46 15.27 -13.61 15.92
C THR A 46 15.89 -12.80 14.78
N PRO A 47 17.23 -12.82 14.63
CA PRO A 47 17.88 -12.26 13.45
C PRO A 47 17.37 -12.97 12.20
N THR A 48 16.83 -12.21 11.26
CA THR A 48 16.19 -12.71 10.05
C THR A 48 16.71 -11.95 8.86
N GLU A 49 17.01 -12.67 7.79
CA GLU A 49 17.38 -12.08 6.51
C GLU A 49 16.12 -11.68 5.74
N LEU A 50 16.02 -10.40 5.38
CA LEU A 50 14.94 -9.84 4.59
C LEU A 50 15.45 -9.56 3.17
N ASN A 51 14.84 -10.20 2.17
CA ASN A 51 15.12 -9.94 0.77
C ASN A 51 14.28 -8.75 0.28
N PRO A 52 14.89 -7.59 -0.03
CA PRO A 52 14.15 -6.40 -0.45
C PRO A 52 13.28 -6.64 -1.70
N GLY A 53 13.79 -7.39 -2.68
CA GLY A 53 13.09 -7.66 -3.93
C GLY A 53 11.91 -8.63 -3.78
N LYS A 54 11.79 -9.30 -2.63
CA LYS A 54 10.65 -10.15 -2.25
C LYS A 54 9.87 -9.56 -1.07
N THR A 55 9.94 -8.24 -0.88
CA THR A 55 9.29 -7.55 0.22
C THR A 55 8.52 -6.36 -0.33
N ALA A 56 7.35 -6.11 0.23
CA ALA A 56 6.56 -4.92 -0.05
C ALA A 56 6.16 -4.20 1.26
N ILE A 57 6.03 -2.88 1.19
CA ILE A 57 5.38 -2.05 2.20
C ILE A 57 4.01 -1.65 1.65
N ILE A 58 2.95 -1.92 2.42
CA ILE A 58 1.59 -1.50 2.08
C ILE A 58 1.20 -0.34 2.98
N VAL A 59 0.88 0.81 2.38
CA VAL A 59 0.40 2.00 3.10
C VAL A 59 -1.11 2.06 2.99
N ILE A 60 -1.80 1.87 4.12
CA ILE A 60 -3.26 1.78 4.18
C ILE A 60 -3.81 3.06 4.80
N ASP A 61 -4.73 3.72 4.11
CA ASP A 61 -5.60 4.78 4.63
C ASP A 61 -4.93 5.92 5.42
N MET A 62 -3.73 6.31 4.99
CA MET A 62 -3.07 7.54 5.44
C MET A 62 -3.70 8.74 4.71
N TRP A 63 -4.97 9.01 4.99
CA TRP A 63 -5.77 10.03 4.32
C TRP A 63 -5.39 11.47 4.70
N ASN A 64 -5.83 12.43 3.89
CA ASN A 64 -5.68 13.86 4.17
C ASN A 64 -6.57 14.36 5.32
N TYR A 65 -7.70 13.71 5.55
CA TYR A 65 -8.63 14.00 6.64
C TYR A 65 -9.12 12.72 7.31
N HIS A 66 -9.59 12.85 8.55
CA HIS A 66 -10.27 11.79 9.29
C HIS A 66 -11.45 12.36 10.07
N TRP A 67 -12.33 11.46 10.53
CA TRP A 67 -13.51 11.74 11.36
C TRP A 67 -13.22 12.52 12.66
N CYS A 68 -11.96 12.67 13.07
CA CYS A 68 -11.55 13.38 14.28
C CYS A 68 -10.30 14.23 13.98
N MET A 69 -10.30 15.48 14.45
CA MET A 69 -9.21 16.44 14.20
C MET A 69 -7.85 15.88 14.66
N THR A 70 -7.78 15.37 15.89
CA THR A 70 -6.52 14.78 16.41
C THR A 70 -6.12 13.49 15.71
N ALA A 71 -7.05 12.77 15.06
CA ALA A 71 -6.68 11.64 14.21
C ALA A 71 -5.94 12.14 12.96
N SER A 72 -6.46 13.20 12.34
CA SER A 72 -5.79 13.86 11.20
C SER A 72 -4.40 14.39 11.61
N GLU A 73 -4.29 15.08 12.74
CA GLU A 73 -2.99 15.57 13.25
C GLU A 73 -1.99 14.45 13.54
N ARG A 74 -2.45 13.32 14.11
CA ARG A 74 -1.61 12.14 14.34
C ARG A 74 -1.10 11.53 13.05
N VAL A 75 -1.93 11.50 12.01
CA VAL A 75 -1.53 11.07 10.66
C VAL A 75 -0.50 12.03 10.10
N SER A 76 -0.75 13.34 10.09
CA SER A 76 0.20 14.37 9.64
C SER A 76 1.54 14.27 10.37
N ALA A 77 1.54 14.06 11.68
CA ALA A 77 2.76 13.94 12.48
C ALA A 77 3.64 12.72 12.08
N MET A 78 3.05 11.67 11.50
CA MET A 78 3.79 10.49 11.02
C MET A 78 4.39 10.69 9.63
N VAL A 79 3.81 11.55 8.79
CA VAL A 79 4.14 11.68 7.37
C VAL A 79 5.63 11.94 7.10
N PRO A 80 6.33 12.87 7.80
CA PRO A 80 7.75 13.10 7.54
C PRO A 80 8.62 11.85 7.75
N ARG A 81 8.35 11.10 8.82
CA ARG A 81 9.07 9.86 9.12
C ARG A 81 8.68 8.74 8.16
N MET A 82 7.42 8.69 7.74
CA MET A 82 6.94 7.71 6.78
C MET A 82 7.61 7.91 5.42
N ASN A 83 7.67 9.14 4.90
CA ASN A 83 8.40 9.45 3.66
C ASN A 83 9.87 9.01 3.74
N ALA A 84 10.56 9.31 4.85
CA ALA A 84 11.95 8.88 5.04
C ALA A 84 12.12 7.35 4.98
N VAL A 85 11.19 6.60 5.58
CA VAL A 85 11.19 5.13 5.52
C VAL A 85 10.88 4.61 4.12
N LEU A 86 9.86 5.18 3.46
CA LEU A 86 9.46 4.77 2.10
C LEU A 86 10.57 5.05 1.09
N ASP A 87 11.25 6.18 1.19
CA ASP A 87 12.37 6.52 0.32
C ASP A 87 13.57 5.59 0.55
N ALA A 88 13.89 5.29 1.82
CA ALA A 88 14.91 4.30 2.14
C ALA A 88 14.55 2.91 1.60
N ALA A 89 13.29 2.49 1.74
CA ALA A 89 12.79 1.21 1.25
C ALA A 89 12.89 1.10 -0.28
N ARG A 90 12.43 2.13 -1.01
CA ARG A 90 12.56 2.20 -2.47
C ARG A 90 14.02 2.16 -2.92
N ASN A 91 14.93 2.78 -2.16
CA ASN A 91 16.35 2.79 -2.48
C ASN A 91 17.01 1.42 -2.39
N ILE A 92 16.52 0.54 -1.52
CA ILE A 92 17.00 -0.84 -1.40
C ILE A 92 16.20 -1.85 -2.24
N GLY A 93 15.15 -1.39 -2.95
CA GLY A 93 14.38 -2.22 -3.87
C GLY A 93 13.13 -2.87 -3.28
N ILE A 94 12.65 -2.40 -2.12
CA ILE A 94 11.34 -2.79 -1.59
C ILE A 94 10.24 -2.08 -2.40
N GLN A 95 9.23 -2.83 -2.81
CA GLN A 95 8.06 -2.28 -3.49
C GLN A 95 7.14 -1.55 -2.50
N VAL A 96 6.66 -0.36 -2.86
CA VAL A 96 5.62 0.34 -2.10
C VAL A 96 4.28 0.19 -2.83
N ILE A 97 3.26 -0.20 -2.09
CA ILE A 97 1.88 -0.34 -2.54
C ILE A 97 1.00 0.58 -1.66
N TRP A 98 0.25 1.47 -2.29
CA TRP A 98 -0.72 2.32 -1.63
C TRP A 98 -2.09 1.65 -1.70
N ASN A 99 -2.83 1.68 -0.59
CA ASN A 99 -4.18 1.15 -0.52
C ASN A 99 -5.13 2.20 0.08
N PRO A 100 -5.49 3.23 -0.70
CA PRO A 100 -6.36 4.33 -0.28
C PRO A 100 -7.84 3.93 -0.42
N THR A 101 -8.37 3.12 0.49
CA THR A 101 -9.65 2.39 0.31
C THR A 101 -10.80 3.25 -0.24
N ASP A 102 -11.34 4.15 0.58
CA ASP A 102 -12.53 4.97 0.26
C ASP A 102 -12.30 5.97 -0.89
N VAL A 103 -11.03 6.25 -1.23
CA VAL A 103 -10.64 7.37 -2.09
C VAL A 103 -9.79 6.95 -3.28
N VAL A 104 -9.77 5.65 -3.59
CA VAL A 104 -8.94 5.11 -4.67
C VAL A 104 -9.31 5.66 -6.04
N THR A 105 -10.58 5.99 -6.25
CA THR A 105 -11.08 6.57 -7.50
C THR A 105 -10.46 7.92 -7.82
N SER A 106 -10.02 8.67 -6.81
CA SER A 106 -9.27 9.94 -6.97
C SER A 106 -7.92 9.74 -7.69
N TYR A 107 -7.44 8.51 -7.79
CA TYR A 107 -6.20 8.14 -8.47
C TYR A 107 -6.42 7.53 -9.87
N SER A 108 -7.64 7.59 -10.41
CA SER A 108 -7.91 7.15 -11.79
C SER A 108 -7.05 7.94 -12.77
N GLY A 109 -6.38 7.24 -13.70
CA GLY A 109 -5.43 7.84 -14.64
C GLY A 109 -4.01 8.04 -14.07
N TYR A 110 -3.77 7.77 -12.80
CA TYR A 110 -2.41 7.76 -12.26
C TYR A 110 -1.68 6.51 -12.77
N PRO A 111 -0.45 6.63 -13.30
CA PRO A 111 0.30 5.47 -13.80
C PRO A 111 0.43 4.31 -12.79
N GLN A 112 0.51 4.63 -11.50
CA GLN A 112 0.60 3.65 -10.41
C GLN A 112 -0.67 2.81 -10.26
N TYR A 113 -1.84 3.45 -10.42
CA TYR A 113 -3.15 2.78 -10.37
C TYR A 113 -3.39 1.97 -11.65
N GLU A 114 -3.16 2.57 -12.81
CA GLU A 114 -3.32 1.91 -14.11
C GLU A 114 -2.45 0.65 -14.23
N ARG A 115 -1.21 0.69 -13.72
CA ARG A 115 -0.34 -0.50 -13.69
C ARG A 115 -0.84 -1.59 -12.76
N ALA A 116 -1.47 -1.25 -11.64
CA ALA A 116 -1.99 -2.23 -10.69
C ALA A 116 -3.18 -2.98 -11.28
N ILE A 117 -4.14 -2.27 -11.90
CA ILE A 117 -5.34 -2.87 -12.50
C ILE A 117 -5.05 -3.58 -13.83
N ALA A 118 -3.94 -3.27 -14.50
CA ALA A 118 -3.52 -3.96 -15.71
C ALA A 118 -2.96 -5.37 -15.46
N VAL A 119 -2.75 -5.75 -14.19
CA VAL A 119 -2.31 -7.10 -13.81
C VAL A 119 -3.44 -8.10 -14.01
N GLU A 120 -3.10 -9.32 -14.44
CA GLU A 120 -4.06 -10.42 -14.54
C GLU A 120 -4.80 -10.63 -13.21
N HIS A 121 -6.10 -10.38 -13.19
CA HIS A 121 -6.92 -10.52 -11.99
C HIS A 121 -6.92 -11.97 -11.50
N ARG A 122 -6.68 -12.17 -10.21
CA ARG A 122 -6.85 -13.45 -9.51
C ARG A 122 -7.51 -13.25 -8.18
N HIS A 123 -8.44 -14.15 -7.87
CA HIS A 123 -9.11 -14.13 -6.58
C HIS A 123 -8.13 -14.49 -5.46
N ALA A 124 -8.13 -13.68 -4.40
CA ALA A 124 -7.41 -14.00 -3.17
C ALA A 124 -8.04 -15.25 -2.52
N PRO A 125 -7.24 -16.12 -1.88
CA PRO A 125 -7.78 -17.23 -1.11
C PRO A 125 -8.71 -16.73 -0.01
N GLU A 126 -9.79 -17.47 0.26
CA GLU A 126 -10.64 -17.22 1.42
C GLU A 126 -9.80 -17.31 2.70
N ILE A 127 -9.77 -16.22 3.46
CA ILE A 127 -9.10 -16.19 4.77
C ILE A 127 -9.98 -16.89 5.80
N ARG A 128 -9.33 -17.60 6.74
CA ARG A 128 -10.03 -18.10 7.94
C ARG A 128 -10.68 -16.92 8.65
N GLU A 129 -11.81 -17.18 9.31
CA GLU A 129 -12.51 -16.21 10.15
C GLU A 129 -11.49 -15.36 10.93
N PRO A 130 -11.49 -14.03 10.75
CA PRO A 130 -10.48 -13.17 11.33
C PRO A 130 -10.46 -13.35 12.85
N LEU A 131 -9.27 -13.27 13.44
CA LEU A 131 -9.15 -13.12 14.88
C LEU A 131 -9.86 -11.82 15.25
N VAL A 132 -11.10 -11.93 15.73
CA VAL A 132 -11.89 -10.77 16.14
C VAL A 132 -11.21 -10.20 17.38
N THR A 133 -10.40 -9.17 17.18
CA THR A 133 -9.88 -8.38 18.29
C THR A 133 -11.06 -7.57 18.85
N LYS A 134 -11.45 -7.86 20.09
CA LYS A 134 -12.37 -6.96 20.78
C LYS A 134 -11.64 -5.64 20.96
N PHE A 135 -12.27 -4.56 20.53
CA PHE A 135 -11.78 -3.22 20.81
C PHE A 135 -11.65 -3.08 22.34
N THR A 136 -10.41 -3.03 22.84
CA THR A 136 -10.13 -2.88 24.28
C THR A 136 -10.23 -1.42 24.71
N ALA A 137 -10.13 -0.49 23.75
CA ALA A 137 -10.44 0.90 23.97
C ALA A 137 -11.96 1.12 24.00
N ARG A 138 -12.41 2.07 24.82
CA ARG A 138 -13.81 2.48 24.84
C ARG A 138 -14.18 3.05 23.46
N MET A 139 -14.99 2.32 22.71
CA MET A 139 -15.61 2.83 21.48
C MET A 139 -16.60 3.95 21.86
N GLY A 140 -16.49 5.13 21.25
CA GLY A 140 -17.26 6.30 21.64
C GLY A 140 -16.85 7.58 20.92
N ARG A 141 -17.29 8.73 21.44
CA ARG A 141 -17.02 10.09 20.91
C ARG A 141 -15.52 10.32 20.64
N CYS A 142 -15.22 11.30 19.78
CA CYS A 142 -13.86 11.62 19.32
C CYS A 142 -12.82 11.63 20.47
N MET A 143 -11.68 11.00 20.18
CA MET A 143 -10.58 10.71 21.12
C MET A 143 -9.62 11.91 21.28
N CYS A 144 -10.10 13.13 21.08
CA CYS A 144 -9.29 14.36 21.25
C CYS A 144 -8.92 14.66 22.71
N GLY A 145 -9.43 13.89 23.67
CA GLY A 145 -9.19 14.09 25.10
C GLY A 145 -10.46 14.44 25.86
N GLN A 146 -10.34 14.47 27.19
CA GLN A 146 -11.46 14.75 28.07
C GLN A 146 -11.93 16.21 27.89
N GLY A 147 -13.22 16.40 27.65
CA GLY A 147 -13.82 17.74 27.49
C GLY A 147 -13.62 18.38 26.12
N PHE A 148 -12.91 17.73 25.19
CA PHE A 148 -12.77 18.19 23.81
C PHE A 148 -13.59 17.32 22.87
N HIS A 149 -14.58 17.92 22.22
CA HIS A 149 -15.40 17.28 21.21
C HIS A 149 -15.18 18.01 19.89
N CYS A 150 -14.42 17.41 18.97
CA CYS A 150 -14.36 17.93 17.62
C CYS A 150 -15.65 17.57 16.87
N THR A 151 -16.00 18.38 15.89
CA THR A 151 -17.02 18.06 14.90
C THR A 151 -16.51 16.91 14.02
N VAL A 152 -17.35 15.91 13.79
CA VAL A 152 -17.00 14.78 12.94
C VAL A 152 -16.86 15.25 11.48
N ASN A 153 -15.79 14.83 10.80
CA ASN A 153 -15.51 15.21 9.43
C ASN A 153 -15.20 13.98 8.55
N TYR A 154 -16.01 13.73 7.52
CA TYR A 154 -15.78 12.66 6.53
C TYR A 154 -15.29 13.21 5.19
N GLY A 155 -14.57 14.34 5.21
CA GLY A 155 -14.08 15.02 4.01
C GLY A 155 -12.79 14.44 3.44
N HIS A 156 -12.46 13.19 3.73
CA HIS A 156 -11.31 12.54 3.11
C HIS A 156 -11.61 12.22 1.65
N ASP A 157 -10.72 12.65 0.77
CA ASP A 157 -10.86 12.48 -0.69
C ASP A 157 -9.56 12.00 -1.35
N SER A 158 -8.50 11.83 -0.56
CA SER A 158 -7.17 11.46 -1.02
C SER A 158 -6.28 11.02 0.16
N MET A 159 -5.13 10.44 -0.16
CA MET A 159 -4.02 10.29 0.79
C MET A 159 -3.50 11.65 1.23
N HIS A 160 -2.83 11.69 2.38
CA HIS A 160 -2.24 12.90 2.93
C HIS A 160 -1.33 13.56 1.86
N PRO A 161 -1.54 14.85 1.54
CA PRO A 161 -0.93 15.48 0.36
C PRO A 161 0.60 15.58 0.44
N GLU A 162 1.16 15.52 1.64
CA GLU A 162 2.61 15.51 1.87
C GLU A 162 3.24 14.11 1.75
N LEU A 163 2.46 13.04 1.50
CA LEU A 163 3.02 11.72 1.21
C LEU A 163 3.50 11.63 -0.23
N ASN A 164 4.74 11.16 -0.40
CA ASN A 164 5.36 11.07 -1.71
C ASN A 164 5.02 9.73 -2.37
N ILE A 165 4.09 9.74 -3.33
CA ILE A 165 3.83 8.60 -4.24
C ILE A 165 4.88 8.65 -5.36
N ALA A 166 5.77 7.66 -5.42
CA ALA A 166 6.83 7.61 -6.41
C ALA A 166 6.36 6.98 -7.73
N ASP A 167 7.09 7.24 -8.82
CA ASP A 167 6.75 6.78 -10.17
C ASP A 167 6.62 5.26 -10.30
N ASN A 168 7.35 4.49 -9.48
CA ASN A 168 7.37 3.03 -9.48
C ASN A 168 6.48 2.39 -8.42
N ASP A 169 5.74 3.17 -7.64
CA ASP A 169 4.80 2.63 -6.67
C ASP A 169 3.57 2.03 -7.38
N LEU A 170 2.72 1.35 -6.61
CA LEU A 170 1.45 0.81 -7.10
C LEU A 170 0.32 1.32 -6.23
N ILE A 171 -0.87 1.52 -6.80
CA ILE A 171 -2.07 1.90 -6.06
C ILE A 171 -3.11 0.80 -6.26
N SER A 172 -3.57 0.20 -5.17
CA SER A 172 -4.51 -0.92 -5.15
C SER A 172 -5.83 -0.51 -4.49
N SER A 173 -6.92 -1.12 -4.94
CA SER A 173 -8.28 -0.89 -4.46
C SER A 173 -8.92 -2.09 -3.78
N SER A 174 -8.34 -3.29 -3.90
CA SER A 174 -8.97 -4.53 -3.45
C SER A 174 -8.00 -5.54 -2.86
N THR A 175 -8.54 -6.49 -2.10
CA THR A 175 -7.79 -7.64 -1.57
C THR A 175 -7.20 -8.49 -2.69
N ASP A 176 -7.95 -8.69 -3.77
CA ASP A 176 -7.53 -9.48 -4.94
C ASP A 176 -6.34 -8.80 -5.64
N GLU A 177 -6.38 -7.47 -5.80
CA GLU A 177 -5.26 -6.69 -6.32
C GLU A 177 -4.02 -6.79 -5.42
N ILE A 178 -4.15 -6.57 -4.11
CA ILE A 178 -3.01 -6.73 -3.19
C ILE A 178 -2.43 -8.14 -3.30
N TYR A 179 -3.29 -9.17 -3.30
CA TYR A 179 -2.86 -10.56 -3.36
C TYR A 179 -2.02 -10.85 -4.61
N ILE A 180 -2.52 -10.44 -5.80
CA ILE A 180 -1.78 -10.68 -7.04
C ILE A 180 -0.51 -9.83 -7.12
N LEU A 181 -0.53 -8.58 -6.64
CA LEU A 181 0.65 -7.72 -6.61
C LEU A 181 1.76 -8.33 -5.74
N LEU A 182 1.40 -8.85 -4.56
CA LEU A 182 2.34 -9.54 -3.68
C LEU A 182 2.85 -10.86 -4.30
N TRP A 183 1.99 -11.61 -4.99
CA TRP A 183 2.39 -12.83 -5.70
C TRP A 183 3.45 -12.59 -6.78
N ILE A 184 3.47 -11.40 -7.36
CA ILE A 184 4.44 -11.03 -8.40
C ILE A 184 5.78 -10.63 -7.81
N ILE A 185 5.76 -10.07 -6.60
CA ILE A 185 6.94 -9.59 -5.89
C ILE A 185 7.65 -10.75 -5.17
N VAL A 186 6.90 -11.68 -4.57
CA VAL A 186 7.41 -12.79 -3.72
C VAL A 186 7.61 -14.08 -4.49
#